data_AF-A0A2W1TJX0-F1
#
_entry.id   AF-A0A2W1TJX0-F1
#
_cell.length_a   1.000
_cell.length_b   1.000
_cell.length_c   1.000
_cell.angle_alpha   90.00
_cell.angle_beta   90.00
_cell.angle_gamma   90.00
#
_symmetry.space_group_name_H-M   'P 1'
#
loop_
_entity.id
_entity.type
_entity.pdbx_description
1 polymer ?
#
loop_
_entity_poly.entity_id
_entity_poly.type
_entity_poly.pdbx_seq_one_letter_code
_entity_poly.pdbx_strand_id
1 'polypeptide(L)' 'MSNTEPAELGEGHSPAAWTAVVIMLIGFAAGTLFFWFDMAWGVWASAAIVVIGLVVGAVMGKAGYGVNGPKFVPKHHGE' A
#
# COMPACT_ATOMS: atom_id res chain seq x y z
N MET A 1 -27.30 19.19 -18.15
CA MET A 1 -26.91 18.96 -16.74
C MET A 1 -25.42 18.69 -16.74
N SER A 2 -24.65 19.24 -15.81
CA SER A 2 -23.18 19.25 -15.84
C SER A 2 -22.59 17.84 -15.92
N ASN A 3 -21.88 17.52 -17.01
CA ASN A 3 -21.09 16.29 -17.17
C ASN A 3 -19.80 16.33 -16.31
N THR A 4 -19.92 16.82 -15.09
CA THR A 4 -18.89 16.76 -14.06
C THR A 4 -19.17 15.54 -13.21
N GLU A 5 -19.09 14.35 -13.81
CA GLU A 5 -18.66 13.20 -13.02
C GLU A 5 -17.23 13.54 -12.62
N PRO A 6 -16.90 13.66 -11.32
CA PRO A 6 -15.50 13.76 -10.94
C PRO A 6 -14.88 12.48 -11.49
N ALA A 7 -14.04 12.59 -12.52
CA ALA A 7 -13.34 11.48 -13.13
C ALA A 7 -12.87 10.58 -11.99
N GLU A 8 -13.44 9.37 -11.90
CA GLU A 8 -13.25 8.40 -10.82
C GLU A 8 -11.85 8.56 -10.26
N LEU A 9 -11.86 9.26 -9.14
CA LEU A 9 -10.74 9.97 -8.58
C LEU A 9 -9.86 8.81 -8.09
N GLY A 10 -8.86 8.48 -8.91
CA GLY A 10 -8.07 7.26 -8.83
C GLY A 10 -7.12 7.29 -7.65
N GLU A 11 -7.64 7.22 -6.43
CA GLU A 11 -6.85 7.54 -5.22
C GLU A 11 -6.49 6.37 -4.30
N GLY A 12 -6.77 5.11 -4.68
CA GLY A 12 -6.40 3.99 -3.79
C GLY A 12 -6.45 2.59 -4.39
N HIS A 13 -6.99 2.43 -5.59
CA HIS A 13 -7.20 1.10 -6.19
C HIS A 13 -5.99 0.50 -6.91
N SER A 14 -4.80 1.09 -6.77
CA SER A 14 -3.59 0.52 -7.37
C SER A 14 -3.06 -0.68 -6.56
N PRO A 15 -2.64 -1.79 -7.21
CA PRO A 15 -2.03 -2.94 -6.54
C PRO A 15 -0.78 -2.57 -5.71
N ALA A 16 -0.03 -1.55 -6.15
CA ALA A 16 1.13 -1.04 -5.43
C ALA A 16 0.76 -0.43 -4.08
N ALA A 17 -0.30 0.39 -4.03
CA ALA A 17 -0.75 1.02 -2.80
C ALA A 17 -1.21 -0.02 -1.78
N TRP A 18 -2.05 -0.98 -2.20
CA TRP A 18 -2.55 -2.01 -1.30
C TRP A 18 -1.44 -2.93 -0.77
N THR A 19 -0.46 -3.29 -1.62
CA THR A 19 0.69 -4.10 -1.20
C THR A 19 1.51 -3.39 -0.12
N ALA A 20 1.82 -2.10 -0.32
CA ALA A 20 2.55 -1.31 0.66
C ALA A 20 1.79 -1.24 2.00
N VAL A 21 0.48 -0.99 1.96
CA VAL A 21 -0.38 -0.90 3.15
C VAL A 21 -0.41 -2.23 3.91
N VAL A 22 -0.61 -3.36 3.22
CA VAL A 22 -0.65 -4.69 3.86
C VAL A 22 0.67 -4.99 4.57
N ILE A 23 1.81 -4.71 3.94
CA ILE A 23 3.13 -4.91 4.57
C ILE A 23 3.27 -4.05 5.83
N MET A 24 2.87 -2.79 5.78
CA MET A 24 2.94 -1.90 6.94
C MET A 24 2.01 -2.36 8.07
N LEU A 25 0.79 -2.79 7.76
CA LEU A 25 -0.15 -3.31 8.75
C LEU A 25 0.41 -4.55 9.45
N ILE A 26 1.05 -5.46 8.73
CA ILE A 26 1.75 -6.61 9.32
C ILE A 26 2.86 -6.15 10.26
N GLY A 27 3.67 -5.16 9.84
CA GLY A 27 4.71 -4.57 10.68
C GLY A 27 4.16 -3.96 11.97
N PHE A 28 3.08 -3.19 11.89
CA PHE A 28 2.46 -2.59 13.07
C PHE A 28 1.80 -3.63 14.00
N ALA A 29 1.12 -4.64 13.43
CA ALA A 29 0.51 -5.71 14.21
C ALA A 29 1.57 -6.53 14.95
N ALA A 30 2.64 -6.92 14.25
CA ALA A 30 3.77 -7.62 14.85
C ALA A 30 4.50 -6.76 15.90
N GLY A 31 4.73 -5.47 15.60
CA GLY A 31 5.37 -4.54 16.53
C GLY A 31 4.57 -4.37 17.82
N THR A 32 3.25 -4.28 17.71
CA THR A 32 2.35 -4.23 18.88
C THR A 32 2.47 -5.50 19.73
N LEU A 33 2.51 -6.66 19.08
CA LEU A 33 2.65 -7.94 19.77
C LEU A 33 4.02 -8.09 20.46
N PHE A 34 5.11 -7.72 19.80
CA PHE A 34 6.46 -7.76 20.39
C PHE A 34 6.65 -6.73 21.49
N PHE A 35 6.03 -5.56 21.37
CA PHE A 35 6.04 -4.56 22.43
C PHE A 35 5.29 -5.07 23.67
N TRP A 36 4.14 -5.74 23.47
CA TRP A 36 3.39 -6.37 24.56
C TRP A 36 4.20 -7.44 25.31
N PHE A 37 5.03 -8.20 24.60
CA PHE A 37 5.91 -9.22 25.19
C PHE A 37 7.26 -8.68 25.70
N ASP A 38 7.44 -7.35 25.78
CA ASP A 38 8.69 -6.68 26.19
C ASP A 38 9.93 -7.14 25.38
N MET A 39 9.72 -7.46 24.10
CA MET A 39 10.73 -8.02 23.22
C MET A 39 11.31 -6.92 22.32
N ALA A 40 12.23 -6.13 22.87
CA ALA A 40 12.78 -4.94 22.19
C ALA A 40 13.31 -5.22 20.77
N TRP A 41 14.01 -6.35 20.56
CA TRP A 41 14.52 -6.71 19.23
C TRP A 41 13.41 -6.99 18.22
N GLY A 42 12.28 -7.57 18.66
CA GLY A 42 11.12 -7.83 17.81
C GLY A 42 10.40 -6.55 17.38
N VAL A 43 10.41 -5.52 18.23
CA VAL A 43 9.89 -4.18 17.90
C VAL A 43 10.74 -3.53 16.81
N TRP A 44 12.07 -3.57 16.93
CA TRP A 44 12.97 -3.04 15.90
C TRP A 44 12.87 -3.81 14.58
N ALA A 45 12.73 -5.14 14.63
CA ALA A 45 12.47 -5.95 13.43
C ALA A 45 11.16 -5.53 12.75
N SER A 46 10.12 -5.24 13.53
CA SER A 46 8.83 -4.78 13.02
C SER A 46 8.90 -3.39 12.40
N ALA A 47 9.68 -2.48 13.00
CA ALA A 47 9.98 -1.18 12.41
C ALA A 47 10.69 -1.32 11.05
N ALA A 48 11.62 -2.26 10.92
CA ALA A 48 12.26 -2.57 9.64
C ALA A 48 11.25 -3.07 8.59
N ILE A 49 10.26 -3.88 8.97
CA ILE A 49 9.19 -4.35 8.07
C ILE A 49 8.36 -3.16 7.54
N VAL A 50 8.04 -2.18 8.39
CA VAL A 50 7.31 -0.97 7.95
C VAL A 50 8.12 -0.20 6.90
N VAL A 51 9.44 -0.05 7.12
CA VAL A 51 10.33 0.59 6.14
C VAL A 51 10.38 -0.19 4.83
N ILE A 52 10.42 -1.53 4.88
CA ILE A 52 10.35 -2.38 3.69
C ILE A 52 9.04 -2.13 2.92
N GLY A 53 7.90 -1.98 3.61
CA GLY A 53 6.62 -1.64 2.98
C GLY A 53 6.68 -0.33 2.19
N LEU A 54 7.36 0.70 2.71
CA LEU A 54 7.57 1.97 2.01
C LEU A 54 8.43 1.78 0.76
N VAL A 55 9.52 1.02 0.87
CA VAL A 55 10.42 0.73 -0.25
C VAL A 55 9.70 -0.04 -1.36
N VAL A 56 8.93 -1.08 -0.99
CA VAL A 56 8.14 -1.88 -1.94
C VAL A 56 7.11 -1.01 -2.66
N GLY A 57 6.37 -0.16 -1.93
CA GLY A 57 5.42 0.78 -2.52
C GLY A 57 6.08 1.73 -3.52
N ALA A 58 7.24 2.30 -3.16
CA ALA A 58 7.99 3.19 -4.04
C ALA A 58 8.52 2.48 -5.30
N VAL A 59 9.03 1.25 -5.16
CA VAL A 59 9.53 0.45 -6.28
C VAL A 59 8.38 0.04 -7.21
N MET A 60 7.26 -0.43 -6.68
CA MET A 60 6.08 -0.79 -7.49
C MET A 60 5.46 0.42 -8.17
N GLY A 61 5.46 1.58 -7.51
CA GLY A 61 5.07 2.86 -8.13
C GLY A 61 5.92 3.18 -9.35
N LYS A 62 7.25 3.08 -9.22
CA LYS A 62 8.20 3.28 -10.34
C LYS A 62 8.08 2.23 -11.44
N ALA A 63 7.73 1.00 -11.09
CA ALA A 63 7.51 -0.09 -12.04
C ALA A 63 6.18 0.03 -12.82
N GLY A 64 5.37 1.06 -12.56
CA GLY A 64 4.12 1.29 -13.29
C GLY A 64 2.92 0.50 -12.76
N TYR A 65 2.99 0.03 -11.50
CA TYR A 65 1.83 -0.53 -10.77
C TYR A 65 1.14 0.50 -9.87
N GLY A 66 1.60 1.75 -9.90
CA GLY A 66 0.93 2.87 -9.23
C GLY A 66 -0.37 3.29 -9.93
N VAL A 67 -1.11 4.20 -9.32
CA VAL A 67 -2.43 4.69 -9.77
C VAL A 67 -2.45 5.22 -11.22
N ASN A 68 -1.33 5.75 -11.71
CA ASN A 68 -1.17 6.26 -13.07
C ASN A 68 -0.21 5.39 -13.92
N GLY A 69 0.02 4.16 -13.49
CA GLY A 69 1.00 3.28 -14.09
C GLY A 69 0.50 2.65 -15.40
N PRO A 70 1.32 2.59 -16.47
CA PRO A 70 0.91 2.09 -17.79
C PRO A 70 0.55 0.58 -17.80
N LYS A 71 0.71 -0.12 -16.68
CA LYS A 71 0.46 -1.56 -16.53
C LYS A 71 -0.85 -1.85 -15.78
N PHE A 72 -1.55 -0.84 -15.27
CA PHE A 72 -2.86 -0.99 -14.64
C PHE A 72 -3.97 -0.61 -15.62
N VAL A 73 -4.72 -1.60 -16.10
CA VAL A 73 -5.92 -1.39 -16.92
C VAL A 73 -7.14 -1.65 -16.03
N PRO A 74 -7.88 -0.63 -15.58
CA PRO A 74 -9.14 -0.87 -14.89
C PRO A 74 -10.08 -1.62 -15.83
N LYS A 75 -10.67 -2.72 -15.33
CA LYS A 75 -11.66 -3.49 -16.08
C LYS A 75 -12.91 -2.62 -16.19
N HIS A 76 -13.22 -2.13 -17.39
CA HIS A 76 -14.50 -1.45 -17.64
C HIS A 76 -15.64 -2.41 -17.27
N HIS A 77 -16.35 -2.10 -16.19
CA HIS A 77 -17.71 -2.62 -16.00
C HIS A 77 -18.58 -1.83 -16.98
N GLY A 78 -18.81 -2.43 -18.15
CA GLY A 78 -19.92 -2.03 -19.00
C GLY A 78 -21.16 -2.73 -18.48
N GLU A 79 -22.06 -1.95 -17.88
CA GLU A 79 -23.52 -2.09 -17.88
C GLU A 79 -24.15 -0.88 -17.16
#